data_AF-A0A7X4K6L8-F1
#
_entry.id   AF-A0A7X4K6L8-F1
#
_cell.length_a   1.000
_cell.length_b   1.000
_cell.length_c   1.000
_cell.angle_alpha   90.00
_cell.angle_beta   90.00
_cell.angle_gamma   90.00
#
_symmetry.space_group_name_H-M   'P 1'
#
loop_
_entity.id
_entity.type
_entity.pdbx_description
1 polymer ?
#
loop_
_entity_poly.entity_id
_entity_poly.type
_entity_poly.pdbx_seq_one_letter_code
_entity_poly.pdbx_strand_id
1 'polypeptide(L)' 'MADTPTEASNAAVPLSADEIAAASAARSLPIPASCEAGVAANLALLARHARTMRGEPTETQA' A
#
# COMPACT_ATOMS: atom_id res chain seq x y z
N MET A 1 -15.14 -26.04 4.58
CA MET A 1 -14.77 -24.85 5.37
C MET A 1 -14.94 -23.67 4.46
N ALA A 2 -15.88 -22.78 4.75
CA ALA A 2 -16.12 -21.61 3.92
C ALA A 2 -14.99 -20.61 4.19
N ASP A 3 -14.16 -20.37 3.17
CA ASP A 3 -13.23 -19.26 3.10
C ASP A 3 -14.09 -17.99 3.13
N THR A 4 -14.32 -17.46 4.33
CA THR A 4 -15.12 -16.24 4.48
C THR A 4 -14.22 -15.14 3.97
N PRO A 5 -14.60 -14.37 2.92
CA PRO A 5 -13.80 -13.24 2.50
C PRO A 5 -13.78 -12.29 3.69
N THR A 6 -12.66 -12.24 4.41
CA THR A 6 -12.34 -11.14 5.32
C THR A 6 -12.62 -9.90 4.51
N GLU A 7 -13.55 -9.05 4.98
CA GLU A 7 -13.88 -7.77 4.37
C GLU A 7 -12.61 -7.21 3.76
N ALA A 8 -12.65 -6.91 2.46
CA ALA A 8 -11.61 -6.14 1.81
C ALA A 8 -11.61 -4.79 2.51
N SER A 9 -10.95 -4.74 3.67
CA SER A 9 -10.79 -3.57 4.48
C SER A 9 -10.23 -2.58 3.49
N ASN A 10 -10.88 -1.43 3.39
CA ASN A 10 -10.47 -0.32 2.56
C ASN A 10 -9.16 0.28 3.12
N ALA A 11 -8.17 -0.58 3.37
CA ALA A 11 -6.90 -0.27 3.93
C ALA A 11 -6.20 0.58 2.87
N ALA A 12 -6.01 1.84 3.21
CA ALA A 12 -5.17 2.73 2.45
C ALA A 12 -3.79 2.09 2.30
N VAL A 13 -3.21 2.19 1.12
CA VAL A 13 -1.82 1.77 0.89
C VAL A 13 -0.92 2.73 1.69
N PRO A 14 -0.01 2.23 2.56
CA PRO A 14 0.94 3.06 3.29
C PRO A 14 1.80 3.90 2.34
N LEU A 15 1.92 5.20 2.57
CA LEU A 15 2.66 6.11 1.66
C LEU A 15 3.79 6.86 2.36
N SER A 16 3.67 7.11 3.65
CA SER A 16 4.73 7.72 4.45
C SER A 16 5.69 6.67 5.02
N ALA A 17 6.92 7.07 5.33
CA ALA A 17 7.92 6.20 5.94
C ALA A 17 7.41 5.59 7.26
N ASP A 18 6.72 6.38 8.09
CA ASP A 18 6.15 5.93 9.36
C ASP A 18 5.04 4.89 9.18
N GLU A 19 4.13 5.10 8.21
CA GLU A 19 3.08 4.12 7.90
C GLU A 19 3.67 2.82 7.36
N ILE A 20 4.71 2.91 6.52
CA ILE A 20 5.41 1.75 5.97
C ILE A 20 6.08 0.95 7.10
N ALA A 21 6.79 1.64 8.00
CA ALA A 21 7.43 1.03 9.15
C ALA A 21 6.41 0.36 10.09
N ALA A 22 5.30 1.05 10.39
CA ALA A 22 4.22 0.50 11.21
C ALA A 22 3.58 -0.73 10.55
N ALA A 23 3.32 -0.69 9.24
CA ALA A 23 2.73 -1.79 8.48
C ALA A 23 3.66 -3.01 8.38
N SER A 24 4.96 -2.78 8.24
CA SER A 24 6.03 -3.79 8.25
C SER A 24 6.11 -4.47 9.62
N ALA A 25 6.15 -3.68 10.71
CA ALA A 25 6.20 -4.18 12.08
C ALA A 25 4.96 -5.00 12.44
N ALA A 26 3.76 -4.50 12.13
CA ALA A 26 2.50 -5.21 12.37
C ALA A 26 2.42 -6.57 11.67
N ARG A 27 3.16 -6.74 10.55
CA ARG A 27 3.23 -7.99 9.79
C ARG A 27 4.45 -8.85 10.13
N SER A 28 5.32 -8.39 11.03
CA SER A 28 6.60 -9.04 11.32
C SER A 28 7.46 -9.26 10.05
N LEU A 29 7.41 -8.31 9.12
CA LEU A 29 8.13 -8.34 7.84
C LEU A 29 9.13 -7.17 7.77
N PRO A 30 10.30 -7.28 8.43
CA PRO A 30 11.28 -6.19 8.45
C PRO A 30 11.78 -5.86 7.04
N ILE A 31 11.85 -4.56 6.73
CA ILE A 31 12.37 -4.07 5.45
C ILE A 31 13.85 -3.74 5.62
N PRO A 32 14.77 -4.37 4.88
CA PRO A 32 16.18 -3.98 4.90
C PRO A 32 16.36 -2.54 4.40
N ALA A 33 17.28 -1.78 5.00
CA ALA A 33 17.52 -0.38 4.64
C ALA A 33 17.79 -0.17 3.13
N SER A 34 18.52 -1.09 2.50
CA SER A 34 18.79 -1.05 1.05
C SER A 34 17.53 -1.19 0.18
N CYS A 35 16.43 -1.68 0.74
CA CYS A 35 15.17 -1.92 0.03
C CYS A 35 14.12 -0.83 0.27
N GLU A 36 14.30 0.06 1.25
CA GLU A 36 13.29 1.06 1.66
C GLU A 36 12.80 1.92 0.49
N ALA A 37 13.73 2.47 -0.31
CA ALA A 37 13.39 3.31 -1.45
C ALA A 37 12.55 2.56 -2.50
N GLY A 38 12.89 1.29 -2.77
CA GLY A 38 12.15 0.45 -3.72
C GLY A 38 10.77 0.06 -3.21
N VAL A 39 10.65 -0.24 -1.92
CA VAL A 39 9.36 -0.53 -1.29
C VAL A 39 8.45 0.70 -1.35
N ALA A 40 8.96 1.89 -1.01
CA ALA A 40 8.20 3.13 -1.09
C ALA A 40 7.71 3.41 -2.52
N ALA A 41 8.56 3.24 -3.53
CA ALA A 41 8.19 3.43 -4.93
C ALA A 41 7.09 2.45 -5.38
N ASN A 42 7.18 1.18 -4.99
CA ASN A 42 6.18 0.17 -5.32
C ASN A 42 4.84 0.45 -4.63
N LEU A 43 4.86 0.87 -3.36
CA LEU A 43 3.65 1.25 -2.64
C LEU A 43 2.98 2.49 -3.26
N ALA A 44 3.75 3.47 -3.71
CA ALA A 44 3.21 4.61 -4.45
C ALA A 44 2.50 4.18 -5.75
N LEU A 45 3.10 3.25 -6.50
CA LEU A 45 2.49 2.68 -7.71
C LEU A 45 1.19 1.93 -7.39
N LEU A 46 1.20 1.11 -6.34
CA LEU A 46 0.01 0.37 -5.88
C LEU A 46 -1.09 1.32 -5.41
N ALA A 47 -0.75 2.39 -4.69
CA ALA A 47 -1.70 3.41 -4.26
C ALA A 47 -2.39 4.06 -5.46
N ARG A 48 -1.60 4.48 -6.48
CA ARG A 48 -2.15 5.03 -7.72
C ARG A 48 -3.08 4.02 -8.41
N HIS A 49 -2.65 2.77 -8.54
CA HIS A 49 -3.46 1.73 -9.17
C HIS A 49 -4.77 1.48 -8.40
N ALA A 50 -4.71 1.43 -7.07
CA ALA A 50 -5.88 1.28 -6.22
C ALA A 50 -6.88 2.45 -6.38
N ARG A 51 -6.39 3.70 -6.48
CA ARG A 51 -7.24 4.86 -6.78
C ARG A 51 -7.94 4.72 -8.13
N THR A 52 -7.21 4.34 -9.18
CA THR A 52 -7.79 4.06 -10.51
C THR A 52 -8.87 2.98 -10.44
N MET A 53 -8.62 1.87 -9.73
CA MET A 53 -9.59 0.78 -9.55
C MET A 53 -10.85 1.21 -8.79
N ARG A 54 -10.75 2.23 -7.92
CA ARG A 54 -11.89 2.82 -7.21
C ARG A 54 -12.65 3.88 -8.02
N GLY A 55 -12.18 4.20 -9.23
CA GLY A 55 -12.75 5.27 -10.05
C GLY A 55 -12.45 6.67 -9.51
N GLU A 56 -11.47 6.81 -8.62
CA GLU A 56 -11.00 8.12 -8.16
C GLU A 56 -10.27 8.83 -9.30
N PRO A 57 -10.44 10.15 -9.47
CA PRO A 57 -9.70 10.89 -10.46
C PRO A 57 -8.20 10.79 -10.14
N THR A 58 -7.46 10.01 -10.93
CA THR A 58 -6.03 10.24 -11.07
C THR A 58 -5.90 11.59 -11.75
N GLU A 59 -5.30 12.57 -11.09
CA GLU A 59 -5.02 13.88 -11.71
C GLU A 59 -4.45 13.63 -13.11
N THR A 60 -5.28 13.89 -14.12
CA THR A 60 -4.83 14.06 -15.49
C THR A 60 -3.89 15.25 -15.42
N GLN A 61 -2.59 14.99 -15.55
CA GLN A 61 -1.60 16.02 -15.78
C GLN A 61 -2.05 16.80 -17.01
N ALA A 62 -2.53 18.03 -16.78
CA ALA A 62 -2.72 19.05 -17.80
C ALA A 62 -1.36 19.63 -18.20
#